data_AF-A0A7L5YQT1-F1
#
_entry.id   AF-A0A7L5YQT1-F1
#
_cell.length_a   1.000
_cell.length_b   1.000
_cell.length_c   1.000
_cell.angle_alpha   90.00
_cell.angle_beta   90.00
_cell.angle_gamma   90.00
#
_symmetry.space_group_name_H-M   'P 1'
#
loop_
_entity.id
_entity.type
_entity.pdbx_description
1 polymer ?
#
loop_
_entity_poly.entity_id
_entity_poly.type
_entity_poly.pdbx_seq_one_letter_code
_entity_poly.pdbx_strand_id
1 'polypeptide(L)'
;MYYAQDLTISAAYLYGSHATGTAGPDSDIDVAVVSPDLTGDRLQDWIRLTITATSIDPRFEVIGFRPEQFRDEHPLAWEVKTQGIPLS
;
A
#
# COMPACT_ATOMS: atom_id res chain seq x y z
N MET A 1 -3.19 22.27 2.56
CA MET A 1 -4.10 21.59 1.60
C MET A 1 -3.31 20.46 0.96
N TYR A 2 -3.53 19.20 1.34
CA TYR A 2 -2.88 18.07 0.66
C TYR A 2 -3.65 17.83 -0.64
N TYR A 3 -3.19 18.41 -1.74
CA TYR A 3 -3.68 18.02 -3.05
C TYR A 3 -3.23 16.59 -3.29
N ALA A 4 -4.16 15.68 -3.59
CA ALA A 4 -3.83 14.37 -4.13
C ALA A 4 -3.20 14.62 -5.51
N GLN A 5 -1.88 14.81 -5.52
CA GLN A 5 -1.10 14.82 -6.75
C GLN A 5 -1.13 13.39 -7.30
N ASP A 6 -1.32 13.25 -8.61
CA ASP A 6 -1.25 11.96 -9.29
C ASP A 6 0.08 11.29 -8.91
N LEU A 7 0.00 10.09 -8.34
CA LEU A 7 1.16 9.27 -8.01
C LEU A 7 1.47 8.39 -9.21
N THR A 8 2.72 8.40 -9.65
CA THR A 8 3.24 7.37 -10.55
C THR A 8 3.30 6.06 -9.78
N ILE A 9 2.45 5.11 -10.11
CA ILE A 9 2.45 3.78 -9.50
C ILE A 9 3.35 2.88 -10.32
N SER A 10 4.48 2.46 -9.74
CA SER A 10 5.37 1.48 -10.38
C SER A 10 4.89 0.05 -10.18
N ALA A 11 4.27 -0.24 -9.04
CA ALA A 11 3.62 -1.50 -8.75
C ALA A 11 2.59 -1.32 -7.63
N ALA A 12 1.56 -2.16 -7.61
CA ALA A 12 0.64 -2.27 -6.50
C ALA A 12 0.31 -3.74 -6.24
N TYR A 13 0.04 -4.07 -4.99
CA TYR A 13 -0.24 -5.43 -4.54
C TYR A 13 -1.36 -5.41 -3.51
N LEU A 14 -2.33 -6.30 -3.65
CA LEU A 14 -3.18 -6.71 -2.53
C LEU A 14 -2.37 -7.67 -1.66
N TYR A 15 -2.30 -7.43 -0.35
CA TYR A 15 -1.63 -8.35 0.57
C TYR A 15 -2.52 -8.68 1.78
N GLY A 16 -1.94 -9.26 2.83
CA GLY A 16 -2.64 -9.52 4.08
C GLY A 16 -3.74 -10.57 3.97
N SER A 17 -4.79 -10.39 4.78
CA SER A 17 -5.82 -11.40 4.99
C SER A 17 -6.64 -11.70 3.71
N HIS A 18 -6.86 -10.70 2.86
CA HIS A 18 -7.55 -10.88 1.59
C HIS A 18 -6.70 -11.65 0.58
N ALA A 19 -5.39 -11.40 0.51
CA ALA A 19 -4.50 -12.14 -0.37
C ALA A 19 -4.31 -13.60 0.06
N THR A 20 -4.35 -13.88 1.37
CA THR A 20 -4.16 -15.23 1.94
C THR A 20 -5.46 -16.02 2.11
N GLY A 21 -6.62 -15.44 1.80
CA GLY A 21 -7.92 -16.11 1.90
C GLY A 21 -8.43 -16.27 3.34
N THR A 22 -7.89 -15.50 4.28
CA THR A 22 -8.25 -15.55 5.70
C THR A 22 -9.09 -14.35 6.16
N ALA A 23 -9.42 -13.43 5.24
CA ALA A 23 -10.23 -12.25 5.52
C ALA A 23 -11.64 -12.59 6.04
N GLY A 24 -12.06 -11.86 7.07
CA GLY A 24 -13.43 -11.85 7.58
C GLY A 24 -14.21 -10.62 7.10
N PRO A 25 -15.48 -10.46 7.54
CA PRO A 25 -16.33 -9.33 7.14
C PRO A 25 -15.77 -7.95 7.50
N ASP A 26 -15.03 -7.87 8.60
CA ASP A 26 -14.47 -6.62 9.15
C ASP A 26 -12.96 -6.47 8.85
N SER A 27 -12.41 -7.31 7.98
CA SER A 27 -11.00 -7.21 7.58
C SER A 27 -10.72 -5.96 6.77
N ASP A 28 -9.57 -5.34 7.04
CA ASP A 28 -9.02 -4.27 6.22
C ASP A 28 -8.60 -4.81 4.85
N ILE A 29 -8.66 -3.95 3.83
CA ILE A 29 -8.17 -4.22 2.47
C ILE A 29 -6.75 -3.65 2.37
N ASP A 30 -5.79 -4.50 2.67
CA ASP A 30 -4.36 -4.18 2.67
C ASP A 30 -3.78 -4.01 1.26
N VAL A 31 -3.34 -2.80 0.90
CA VAL A 31 -2.72 -2.52 -0.40
C VAL A 31 -1.33 -1.93 -0.22
N ALA A 32 -0.33 -2.56 -0.83
CA ALA A 32 1.02 -2.02 -0.92
C ALA A 32 1.19 -1.30 -2.25
N VAL A 33 1.69 -0.07 -2.22
CA VAL A 33 1.98 0.75 -3.40
C VAL A 33 3.47 1.04 -3.46
N VAL A 34 4.08 0.79 -4.62
CA VAL A 34 5.46 1.20 -4.91
C VAL A 34 5.42 2.40 -5.83
N SER A 35 5.97 3.53 -5.40
CA SER A 35 5.97 4.77 -6.17
C SER A 35 7.25 5.59 -5.94
N PRO A 36 7.91 6.08 -7.00
CA PRO A 36 9.06 6.99 -6.88
C PRO A 36 8.68 8.37 -6.35
N ASP A 37 7.39 8.72 -6.36
CA ASP A 37 6.86 10.03 -5.97
C ASP A 37 6.55 10.15 -4.47
N LEU A 38 6.83 9.08 -3.71
CA LEU A 38 6.78 9.09 -2.24
C LEU A 38 8.03 9.76 -1.66
N THR A 39 7.84 10.51 -0.57
CA THR A 39 8.89 11.36 -0.01
C THR A 39 9.87 10.58 0.85
N GLY A 40 9.45 9.44 1.39
CA GLY A 40 10.19 8.66 2.37
C GLY A 40 9.92 9.09 3.82
N ASP A 41 9.16 10.18 4.01
CA ASP A 41 8.54 10.51 5.29
C ASP A 41 7.28 9.66 5.45
N ARG A 42 7.39 8.65 6.32
CA ARG A 42 6.32 7.67 6.54
C ARG A 42 4.99 8.32 6.92
N LEU A 43 4.98 9.38 7.73
CA LEU A 43 3.73 10.00 8.18
C LEU A 43 3.09 10.78 7.03
N GLN A 44 3.88 11.56 6.31
CA GLN A 44 3.37 12.35 5.18
C GLN A 44 2.85 11.46 4.06
N ASP A 45 3.61 10.42 3.70
CA ASP A 45 3.24 9.47 2.66
C ASP A 45 1.99 8.68 3.05
N TRP A 46 1.89 8.25 4.32
CA TRP A 46 0.70 7.57 4.82
C TRP A 46 -0.53 8.48 4.82
N ILE A 47 -0.44 9.72 5.30
CA ILE A 47 -1.58 10.68 5.26
C ILE A 47 -2.07 10.86 3.81
N ARG A 48 -1.13 11.01 2.86
CA ARG A 48 -1.46 11.20 1.45
C ARG A 48 -2.23 10.00 0.88
N LEU A 49 -1.75 8.78 1.15
CA LEU A 49 -2.36 7.55 0.64
C LEU A 49 -3.71 7.27 1.31
N THR A 50 -3.79 7.42 2.64
CA THR A 50 -4.99 7.15 3.44
C THR A 50 -6.15 8.04 3.05
N ILE A 51 -5.93 9.36 2.82
CA ILE A 51 -7.02 10.28 2.41
C ILE A 51 -7.66 9.81 1.11
N THR A 52 -6.86 9.44 0.11
CA THR A 52 -7.38 8.96 -1.17
C THR A 52 -8.06 7.61 -1.03
N ALA A 53 -7.42 6.64 -0.37
CA ALA A 53 -7.95 5.27 -0.28
C ALA A 53 -9.26 5.19 0.51
N THR A 54 -9.32 5.85 1.67
CA THR A 54 -10.52 5.85 2.54
C THR A 54 -11.70 6.62 1.94
N SER A 55 -11.46 7.50 0.96
CA SER A 55 -12.53 8.12 0.18
C SER A 55 -13.25 7.13 -0.76
N ILE A 56 -12.62 6.00 -1.08
CA ILE A 56 -13.16 4.93 -1.93
C ILE A 56 -13.86 3.88 -1.06
N ASP A 57 -13.15 3.34 -0.07
CA ASP A 57 -13.68 2.41 0.93
C ASP A 57 -12.92 2.62 2.25
N PRO A 58 -13.60 2.86 3.38
CA PRO A 58 -12.94 3.13 4.66
C PRO A 58 -12.12 1.93 5.19
N ARG A 59 -12.29 0.73 4.64
CA ARG A 59 -11.50 -0.46 5.01
C ARG A 59 -10.12 -0.51 4.34
N PHE A 60 -9.82 0.37 3.38
CA PHE A 60 -8.49 0.36 2.77
C PHE A 60 -7.42 0.79 3.78
N GLU A 61 -6.42 -0.07 3.97
CA GLU A 61 -5.14 0.29 4.57
C GLU A 61 -4.05 0.28 3.48
N VAL A 62 -3.46 1.44 3.21
CA VAL A 62 -2.47 1.57 2.12
C VAL A 62 -1.11 1.92 2.68
N ILE A 63 -0.13 1.06 2.37
CA ILE A 63 1.28 1.27 2.72
C ILE A 63 2.09 1.59 1.47
N GLY A 64 2.77 2.73 1.51
CA GLY A 64 3.67 3.19 0.46
C GLY A 64 5.11 2.73 0.66
N PHE A 65 5.75 2.34 -0.44
CA PHE A 65 7.18 2.09 -0.52
C PHE A 65 7.80 2.93 -1.64
N ARG A 66 8.92 3.59 -1.34
CA ARG A 66 9.82 4.03 -2.42
C ARG A 66 10.47 2.78 -3.04
N PRO A 67 10.80 2.78 -4.35
CA PRO A 67 11.36 1.60 -5.02
C PRO A 67 12.57 0.98 -4.29
N GLU A 68 13.47 1.81 -3.75
CA GLU A 68 14.65 1.40 -3.00
C GLU A 68 14.35 0.83 -1.60
N GLN A 69 13.15 1.07 -1.06
CA GLN A 69 12.70 0.53 0.22
C GLN A 69 11.93 -0.79 0.04
N PHE A 70 11.48 -1.10 -1.18
CA PHE A 70 10.77 -2.34 -1.50
C PHE A 70 11.74 -3.52 -1.72
N ARG A 71 12.51 -3.84 -0.68
CA ARG A 71 13.60 -4.83 -0.67
C ARG A 71 13.33 -5.97 0.32
N ASP A 72 13.97 -7.10 0.10
CA ASP A 72 13.66 -8.35 0.79
C ASP A 72 13.96 -8.31 2.30
N GLU A 73 14.87 -7.45 2.74
CA GLU A 73 15.17 -7.29 4.16
C GLU A 73 14.11 -6.45 4.90
N HIS A 74 13.19 -5.80 4.19
CA HIS A 74 12.07 -5.12 4.81
C HIS A 74 10.93 -6.14 5.06
N PRO A 75 10.57 -6.45 6.32
CA PRO A 75 9.65 -7.54 6.64
C PRO A 75 8.30 -7.46 5.90
N LEU A 76 7.70 -6.27 5.86
CA LEU A 76 6.44 -6.08 5.12
C LEU A 76 6.61 -6.18 3.60
N ALA A 77 7.73 -5.73 3.03
CA ALA A 77 7.95 -5.87 1.60
C ALA A 77 8.18 -7.35 1.24
N TRP A 78 8.85 -8.10 2.11
CA TRP A 78 8.99 -9.55 1.98
C TRP A 78 7.64 -10.25 1.98
N GLU A 79 6.76 -9.92 2.93
CA GLU A 79 5.39 -10.46 2.95
C GLU A 79 4.62 -10.13 1.66
N VAL A 80 4.62 -8.87 1.24
CA VAL A 80 3.96 -8.44 0.00
C VAL A 80 4.51 -9.19 -1.21
N LYS A 81 5.84 -9.36 -1.32
CA LYS A 81 6.45 -10.07 -2.45
C LYS A 81 6.17 -11.57 -2.46
N THR A 82 6.03 -12.19 -1.29
CA THR A 82 5.90 -13.65 -1.16
C THR A 82 4.46 -14.13 -1.10
N GLN A 83 3.54 -13.29 -0.62
CA GLN A 83 2.14 -13.65 -0.39
C GLN A 83 1.15 -12.70 -1.07
N GLY A 84 1.59 -11.54 -1.52
CA GLY A 84 0.74 -10.57 -2.18
C GLY A 84 0.35 -10.97 -3.61
N ILE A 85 -0.78 -10.42 -4.05
CA ILE A 85 -1.33 -10.56 -5.39
C ILE A 85 -1.05 -9.25 -6.15
N PRO A 86 -0.25 -9.28 -7.23
CA PRO A 86 0.00 -8.10 -8.06
C PRO A 86 -1.31 -7.57 -8.68
N LEU A 87 -1.48 -6.25 -8.66
CA LEU A 87 -2.60 -5.56 -9.30
C LEU A 87 -2.14 -5.01 -10.67
N SER A 88 -2.89 -5.30 -11.73
CA SER A 88 -2.59 -4.96 -13.14
C SER A 88 -3.46 -3.84 -13.69
#